data_AF-A0A158IF59-F1
#
_entry.id   AF-A0A158IF59-F1
#
_cell.length_a   1.000
_cell.length_b   1.000
_cell.length_c   1.000
_cell.angle_alpha   90.00
_cell.angle_beta   90.00
_cell.angle_gamma   90.00
#
_symmetry.space_group_name_H-M   'P 1'
#
loop_
_entity.id
_entity.type
_entity.pdbx_description
1 polymer ?
#
loop_
_entity_poly.entity_id
_entity_poly.type
_entity_poly.pdbx_seq_one_letter_code
_entity_poly.pdbx_strand_id
1 'polypeptide(L)'
;MKYANGAVLEALHLAQYRQIPWHKRPAIFTSLHSLGLIDTVLQQPPVDPKYFTPTPIAVLTEKGKSEAERLEACKRTQDWEYEQLADYLCKASSLS
;
A
#
# COMPACT_ATOMS: atom_id res chain seq x y z
N MET A 1 4.16 -12.20 -8.40
CA MET A 1 3.29 -11.58 -9.43
C MET A 1 3.85 -10.22 -9.76
N LYS A 2 3.82 -9.83 -11.05
CA LYS A 2 4.17 -8.48 -11.48
C LYS A 2 2.91 -7.62 -11.46
N TYR A 3 3.03 -6.39 -10.98
CA TYR A 3 1.94 -5.41 -10.99
C TYR A 3 2.41 -4.19 -11.76
N ALA A 4 1.47 -3.49 -12.40
CA ALA A 4 1.79 -2.24 -13.07
C ALA A 4 1.90 -1.08 -12.08
N ASN A 5 2.65 -0.02 -12.41
CA ASN A 5 2.81 1.16 -11.56
C ASN A 5 1.47 1.78 -11.13
N GLY A 6 0.49 1.86 -12.04
CA GLY A 6 -0.84 2.38 -11.73
C GLY A 6 -1.58 1.54 -10.70
N ALA A 7 -1.54 0.21 -10.85
CA ALA A 7 -2.17 -0.72 -9.90
C ALA A 7 -1.53 -0.65 -8.51
N VAL A 8 -0.20 -0.44 -8.44
CA VAL A 8 0.51 -0.23 -7.17
C VAL A 8 0.10 1.09 -6.53
N LEU A 9 0.04 2.18 -7.30
CA LEU A 9 -0.39 3.48 -6.79
C LEU A 9 -1.83 3.41 -6.22
N GLU A 10 -2.76 2.79 -6.94
CA GLU A 10 -4.13 2.57 -6.46
C GLU A 10 -4.17 1.76 -5.17
N ALA A 11 -3.38 0.69 -5.08
CA ALA A 11 -3.32 -0.14 -3.88
C ALA A 11 -2.74 0.61 -2.66
N LEU A 12 -1.74 1.47 -2.87
CA LEU A 12 -1.18 2.32 -1.81
C LEU A 12 -2.23 3.33 -1.32
N HIS A 13 -3.00 3.95 -2.21
CA HIS A 13 -4.11 4.82 -1.82
C HIS A 13 -5.22 4.08 -1.09
N LEU A 14 -5.54 2.85 -1.49
CA LEU A 14 -6.49 2.03 -0.76
C LEU A 14 -6.03 1.77 0.67
N ALA A 15 -4.75 1.45 0.88
CA ALA A 15 -4.18 1.29 2.21
C ALA A 15 -4.12 2.60 3.02
N GLN A 16 -4.01 3.75 2.34
CA GLN A 16 -3.96 5.06 2.99
C GLN A 16 -5.34 5.55 3.45
N TYR A 17 -6.34 5.41 2.58
CA TYR A 17 -7.64 6.07 2.75
C TYR A 17 -8.75 5.11 3.17
N ARG A 18 -8.51 3.79 3.16
CA ARG A 18 -9.47 2.78 3.60
C ARG A 18 -8.89 1.97 4.75
N GLN A 19 -9.73 1.68 5.74
CA GLN A 19 -9.43 0.65 6.73
C GLN A 19 -9.72 -0.71 6.11
N ILE A 20 -8.67 -1.43 5.71
CA ILE A 20 -8.79 -2.75 5.08
C ILE A 20 -8.35 -3.80 6.09
N PRO A 21 -9.26 -4.65 6.59
CA PRO A 21 -8.90 -5.83 7.36
C PRO A 21 -7.96 -6.74 6.57
N TRP A 22 -6.86 -7.17 7.16
CA TRP A 22 -5.82 -7.94 6.47
C TRP A 22 -6.31 -9.27 5.88
N HIS A 23 -7.32 -9.87 6.50
CA HIS A 23 -7.97 -11.09 6.00
C HIS A 23 -8.83 -10.85 4.76
N LYS A 24 -9.24 -9.60 4.48
CA LYS A 24 -9.96 -9.16 3.27
C LYS A 24 -9.06 -8.43 2.28
N ARG A 25 -7.74 -8.50 2.46
CA ARG A 25 -6.81 -7.73 1.65
C ARG A 25 -6.89 -8.13 0.17
N PRO A 26 -6.77 -7.17 -0.76
CA PRO A 26 -6.50 -7.48 -2.16
C PRO A 26 -5.19 -8.27 -2.33
N ALA A 27 -5.08 -9.11 -3.36
CA ALA A 27 -3.90 -9.95 -3.58
C ALA A 27 -2.58 -9.14 -3.61
N ILE A 28 -2.61 -7.96 -4.23
CA ILE A 28 -1.46 -7.04 -4.34
C ILE A 28 -0.90 -6.61 -2.97
N PHE A 29 -1.72 -6.55 -1.92
CA PHE A 29 -1.26 -6.15 -0.58
C PHE A 29 -0.24 -7.13 -0.01
N THR A 30 -0.35 -8.43 -0.33
CA THR A 30 0.64 -9.42 0.10
C THR A 30 2.03 -9.09 -0.45
N SER A 31 2.10 -8.64 -1.71
CA SER A 31 3.36 -8.23 -2.33
C SER A 31 3.87 -6.91 -1.77
N LEU A 32 2.99 -5.91 -1.60
CA LEU A 32 3.36 -4.63 -0.99
C LEU A 32 3.86 -4.78 0.45
N HIS A 33 3.28 -5.72 1.21
CA HIS A 33 3.76 -6.06 2.55
C HIS A 33 5.12 -6.74 2.52
N SER A 34 5.35 -7.69 1.60
CA SER A 34 6.70 -8.29 1.44
C SER A 34 7.78 -7.29 1.02
N LEU A 35 7.38 -6.19 0.36
CA LEU A 35 8.26 -5.08 -0.02
C LEU A 35 8.45 -4.05 1.10
N GLY A 36 7.76 -4.21 2.24
CA GLY A 36 7.78 -3.26 3.35
C GLY A 36 7.10 -1.94 3.04
N LEU A 37 6.18 -1.90 2.08
CA LEU A 37 5.39 -0.71 1.74
C LEU A 37 4.11 -0.62 2.59
N ILE A 38 3.54 -1.78 2.93
CA ILE A 38 2.38 -1.92 3.82
C ILE A 38 2.79 -2.74 5.04
N ASP A 39 2.25 -2.41 6.19
CA ASP A 39 2.32 -3.22 7.41
C ASP A 39 0.91 -3.53 7.92
N THR A 40 0.81 -4.34 8.96
CA THR A 40 -0.44 -4.63 9.66
C THR A 40 -0.38 -4.12 11.10
N VAL A 41 -1.42 -3.40 11.51
CA VAL A 41 -1.58 -2.97 12.90
C VAL A 41 -2.88 -3.53 13.46
N LEU A 42 -2.87 -3.88 14.74
CA LEU A 42 -4.09 -4.31 15.43
C LEU A 42 -4.98 -3.09 15.68
N GLN A 43 -6.19 -3.13 15.14
CA GLN A 43 -7.19 -2.12 15.46
C GLN A 43 -7.67 -2.33 16.91
N GLN A 44 -7.40 -1.36 17.78
CA GLN A 44 -7.90 -1.37 19.15
C GLN A 44 -9.38 -0.92 19.19
N PRO A 45 -10.23 -1.58 20.01
CA PRO A 45 -11.64 -1.25 20.07
C PRO A 45 -11.86 0.10 20.77
N PRO A 46 -12.87 0.88 20.36
CA PRO A 46 -13.09 2.20 20.94
C PRO A 46 -13.50 2.18 22.41
N VAL A 47 -14.41 1.30 22.87
CA VAL A 47 -14.90 1.39 24.28
C VAL A 47 -15.55 0.10 24.86
N ASP A 48 -15.73 -1.01 24.12
CA ASP A 48 -16.39 -2.20 24.70
C ASP A 48 -15.70 -3.53 24.33
N PRO A 49 -15.04 -4.22 25.28
CA PRO A 49 -14.30 -5.45 25.03
C PRO A 49 -15.19 -6.68 24.86
N LYS A 50 -16.52 -6.59 25.08
CA LYS A 50 -17.37 -7.78 25.19
C LYS A 50 -17.67 -8.46 23.83
N TYR A 51 -17.50 -7.76 22.70
CA TYR A 51 -17.89 -8.27 21.38
C TYR A 51 -16.91 -8.00 20.23
N PHE A 52 -15.70 -7.49 20.51
CA PHE A 52 -14.75 -7.14 19.44
C PHE A 52 -13.50 -8.02 19.45
N THR A 53 -13.29 -8.73 18.34
CA THR A 53 -12.03 -9.44 18.08
C THR A 53 -11.03 -8.46 17.45
N PRO A 54 -9.84 -8.24 18.04
CA PRO A 54 -8.80 -7.41 17.44
C PRO A 54 -8.53 -7.87 16.01
N THR A 55 -8.73 -6.98 15.05
CA THR A 55 -8.56 -7.28 13.64
C THR A 55 -7.34 -6.55 13.11
N PRO A 56 -6.36 -7.25 12.52
CA PRO A 56 -5.24 -6.60 11.85
C PRO A 56 -5.77 -5.84 10.64
N ILE A 57 -5.39 -4.57 10.52
CA ILE A 57 -5.69 -3.72 9.37
C ILE A 57 -4.41 -3.37 8.64
N ALA A 58 -4.50 -3.28 7.31
CA ALA A 58 -3.41 -2.82 6.47
C ALA A 58 -3.20 -1.30 6.67
N VAL A 59 -1.94 -0.89 6.82
CA VAL A 59 -1.53 0.51 6.91
C VAL A 59 -0.31 0.78 6.05
N LEU A 60 -0.18 2.00 5.54
CA LEU A 60 1.06 2.42 4.87
C LEU A 60 2.19 2.58 5.88
N THR A 61 3.35 2.03 5.55
CA THR A 61 4.61 2.40 6.20
C THR A 61 5.09 3.76 5.69
N GLU A 62 6.10 4.35 6.33
CA GLU A 62 6.77 5.54 5.80
C GLU A 62 7.34 5.29 4.39
N LYS A 63 7.95 4.12 4.15
CA LYS A 63 8.42 3.72 2.82
C LYS A 63 7.27 3.66 1.81
N GLY A 64 6.12 3.14 2.21
CA GLY A 64 4.90 3.11 1.40
C GLY A 64 4.36 4.50 1.06
N LYS A 65 4.38 5.43 2.02
CA LYS A 65 3.99 6.84 1.79
C LYS A 65 4.91 7.51 0.79
N SER A 66 6.23 7.43 0.99
CA SER A 66 7.20 8.01 0.05
C SER A 66 7.07 7.41 -1.35
N GLU A 67 6.75 6.13 -1.44
CA GLU A 67 6.54 5.47 -2.73
C GLU A 67 5.24 5.90 -3.43
N ALA A 68 4.16 6.10 -2.67
CA ALA A 68 2.93 6.67 -3.20
C ALA A 68 3.16 8.09 -3.73
N GLU A 69 3.90 8.92 -2.97
CA GLU A 69 4.28 10.27 -3.39
C GLU A 69 5.14 10.26 -4.67
N ARG A 70 6.10 9.34 -4.77
CA ARG A 70 6.91 9.16 -5.98
C ARG A 70 6.06 8.81 -7.20
N LEU A 71 5.14 7.85 -7.05
CA LEU A 71 4.24 7.45 -8.13
C LEU A 71 3.23 8.55 -8.49
N GLU A 72 2.74 9.32 -7.51
CA GLU A 72 1.92 10.51 -7.76
C GLU A 72 2.70 11.61 -8.49
N ALA A 73 3.99 11.79 -8.19
CA ALA A 73 4.85 12.69 -8.97
C ALA A 73 5.01 12.21 -10.41
N CYS A 74 5.24 10.90 -10.63
CA CYS A 74 5.27 10.31 -11.97
C CYS A 74 3.94 10.48 -12.72
N LYS A 75 2.80 10.38 -12.02
CA LYS A 75 1.48 10.56 -12.61
C LYS A 75 1.23 11.96 -13.18
N ARG A 76 1.98 12.96 -12.73
CA ARG A 76 1.91 14.35 -13.23
C ARG A 76 2.77 14.59 -14.47
N THR A 77 3.55 13.61 -14.93
CA THR A 77 4.36 13.73 -16.15
C THR A 77 3.55 13.36 -17.38
N GLN A 78 4.02 13.80 -18.55
CA GLN A 78 3.36 13.51 -19.84
C GLN A 78 3.40 12.01 -20.20
N ASP A 79 4.38 11.28 -19.68
CA ASP A 79 4.59 9.86 -19.99
C ASP A 79 3.75 8.91 -19.13
N TRP A 80 2.92 9.43 -18.22
CA TRP A 80 2.15 8.60 -17.28
C TRP A 80 1.29 7.55 -17.96
N GLU A 81 0.72 7.85 -19.14
CA GLU A 81 -0.11 6.89 -19.87
C GLU A 81 0.62 5.58 -20.18
N TYR A 82 1.93 5.66 -20.43
CA TYR A 82 2.79 4.50 -20.67
C TYR A 82 3.36 3.95 -19.35
N GLU A 83 3.83 4.84 -18.47
CA GLU A 83 4.44 4.47 -17.19
C GLU A 83 3.46 3.74 -16.27
N GLN A 84 2.16 4.07 -16.28
CA GLN A 84 1.16 3.42 -15.44
C GLN A 84 0.98 1.93 -15.79
N LEU A 85 1.24 1.55 -17.04
CA LEU A 85 1.14 0.18 -17.55
C LEU A 85 2.47 -0.58 -17.42
N ALA A 86 3.58 0.12 -17.19
CA ALA A 86 4.88 -0.50 -17.01
C ALA A 86 4.96 -1.31 -15.71
N ASP A 87 5.77 -2.37 -15.74
CA ASP A 87 6.04 -3.22 -14.58
C ASP A 87 6.57 -2.37 -13.42
N TYR A 88 5.92 -2.49 -12.26
CA TYR A 88 6.37 -1.86 -11.03
C TYR A 88 7.70 -2.48 -10.57
N LEU A 89 8.73 -1.66 -10.54
CA LEU A 89 10.04 -1.98 -9.98
C LEU A 89 10.18 -1.23 -8.66
N CYS A 90 10.08 -1.96 -7.55
CA CYS A 90 10.33 -1.39 -6.24
C CYS A 90 11.79 -0.92 -6.21
N LYS A 91 12.01 0.39 -6.26
CA LYS A 91 13.33 0.97 -5.99
C LYS A 91 13.56 0.78 -4.51
N ALA A 92 14.34 -0.24 -4.14
CA ALA A 92 14.90 -0.29 -2.80
C ALA A 92 15.69 1.02 -2.63
N SER A 93 15.23 1.90 -1.76
CA SER A 93 16.04 3.03 -1.32
C SER A 93 17.31 2.44 -0.73
N SER A 94 18.38 2.43 -1.51
CA SER A 94 19.74 2.19 -1.03
C SER A 94 20.05 3.35 -0.09
N LEU A 95 19.72 3.18 1.20
CA LEU A 95 20.26 4.03 2.25
C LEU A 95 21.78 3.90 2.17
N SER A 96 22.42 4.96 1.69
CA SER A 96 23.86 5.20 1.73
C SER A 96 24.15 6.13 2.89
#